data_AF-D5BZL0-F1
#
_entry.id   AF-D5BZL0-F1
#
_cell.length_a   1.000
_cell.length_b   1.000
_cell.length_c   1.000
_cell.angle_alpha   90.00
_cell.angle_beta   90.00
_cell.angle_gamma   90.00
#
_symmetry.space_group_name_H-M   'P 1'
#
loop_
_entity.id
_entity.type
_entity.pdbx_description
1 polymer ?
#
loop_
_entity_poly.entity_id
_entity_poly.type
_entity_poly.pdbx_seq_one_letter_code
_entity_poly.pdbx_strand_id
1 'polypeptide(L)'
;MPIRAENKQRYPKDWKLRSRFIRFYRAKNKCEWCGAENYKPHPITGSKVILTTAHVYDHRPEAASLLNLAALCNRCHLNHDREKHQRNRQINRLRNAETAGQMSLFSLPGECAGWGLQNPKEEKKIGAGLLRLRSMSRAGGFY
;
A
#
# COMPACT_ATOMS: atom_id res chain seq x y z
N MET A 1 -9.07 13.46 2.02
CA MET A 1 -7.77 13.23 2.69
C MET A 1 -6.66 13.98 1.96
N PRO A 2 -5.86 14.79 2.67
CA PRO A 2 -4.59 15.31 2.13
C PRO A 2 -3.58 14.17 1.94
N ILE A 3 -2.79 14.23 0.87
CA ILE A 3 -1.68 13.30 0.65
C ILE A 3 -0.59 13.65 1.66
N ARG A 4 -0.17 12.66 2.46
CA ARG A 4 0.93 12.84 3.41
C ARG A 4 2.23 13.18 2.68
N ALA A 5 3.06 14.03 3.27
CA ALA A 5 4.29 14.52 2.64
C ALA A 5 5.22 13.38 2.22
N GLU A 6 5.32 12.33 3.04
CA GLU A 6 6.20 11.18 2.81
C GLU A 6 5.76 10.36 1.57
N ASN A 7 4.47 10.34 1.26
CA ASN A 7 3.96 9.61 0.10
C ASN A 7 3.94 10.45 -1.18
N LYS A 8 4.17 11.77 -1.10
CA LYS A 8 4.01 12.68 -2.24
C LYS A 8 4.85 12.28 -3.45
N GLN A 9 6.06 11.77 -3.22
CA GLN A 9 6.98 11.32 -4.28
C GLN A 9 6.56 10.01 -4.94
N ARG A 10 5.73 9.19 -4.28
CA ARG A 10 5.26 7.90 -4.79
C ARG A 10 4.10 8.04 -5.78
N TYR A 11 3.40 9.17 -5.73
CA TYR A 11 2.36 9.48 -6.71
C TYR A 11 3.01 9.88 -8.04
N PRO A 12 2.38 9.56 -9.18
CA PRO A 12 2.89 9.98 -10.47
C PRO A 12 2.80 11.51 -10.61
N LYS A 13 3.69 12.09 -11.41
CA LYS A 13 3.81 13.56 -11.59
C LYS A 13 2.51 14.21 -12.09
N ASP A 14 1.73 13.47 -12.87
CA ASP A 14 0.44 13.88 -13.45
C ASP A 14 -0.76 13.68 -12.51
N TRP A 15 -0.54 13.34 -11.23
CA TRP A 15 -1.62 13.07 -10.26
C TRP A 15 -2.69 14.17 -10.21
N LYS A 16 -2.28 15.45 -10.27
CA LYS A 16 -3.22 16.59 -10.26
C LYS A 16 -4.19 16.53 -11.45
N LEU A 17 -3.70 16.15 -12.63
CA LEU A 17 -4.50 16.01 -13.84
C LEU A 17 -5.42 14.80 -13.74
N ARG A 18 -4.91 13.63 -13.31
CA ARG A 18 -5.74 12.42 -13.11
C ARG A 18 -6.86 12.66 -12.12
N SER A 19 -6.56 13.23 -10.95
CA SER A 19 -7.58 13.53 -9.93
C SER A 19 -8.63 14.52 -10.43
N ARG A 20 -8.22 15.53 -11.22
CA ARG A 20 -9.15 16.49 -11.85
C ARG A 20 -10.03 15.78 -12.89
N PHE A 21 -9.44 14.98 -13.76
CA PHE A 21 -10.13 14.21 -14.79
C PHE A 21 -11.22 13.34 -14.18
N ILE A 22 -10.88 12.55 -13.16
CA ILE A 22 -11.80 11.63 -12.50
C ILE A 22 -12.95 12.38 -11.82
N ARG A 23 -12.66 13.43 -11.05
CA ARG A 23 -13.70 14.15 -10.29
C ARG A 23 -14.64 14.98 -11.15
N PHE A 24 -14.11 15.70 -12.14
CA PHE A 24 -14.90 16.69 -12.87
C PHE A 24 -15.40 16.18 -14.23
N TYR A 25 -14.62 15.36 -14.93
CA TYR A 25 -14.97 14.92 -16.28
C TYR A 25 -15.62 13.54 -16.27
N ARG A 26 -14.96 12.53 -15.68
CA ARG A 26 -15.52 11.17 -15.64
C ARG A 26 -16.76 11.09 -14.75
N ALA A 27 -16.62 11.52 -13.50
CA ALA A 27 -17.69 11.45 -12.52
C ALA A 27 -18.68 12.62 -12.61
N LYS A 28 -18.48 13.56 -13.56
CA LYS A 28 -19.34 14.73 -13.79
C LYS A 28 -19.67 15.52 -12.51
N ASN A 29 -18.67 15.66 -11.63
CA ASN A 29 -18.80 16.34 -10.33
C ASN A 29 -19.83 15.69 -9.38
N LYS A 30 -20.04 14.37 -9.51
CA LYS A 30 -20.88 13.54 -8.63
C LYS A 30 -20.08 12.37 -8.05
N CYS A 31 -20.54 11.82 -6.94
CA CYS A 31 -19.96 10.60 -6.37
C CYS A 31 -20.31 9.40 -7.27
N GLU A 32 -19.33 8.58 -7.62
CA GLU A 32 -19.54 7.41 -8.49
C GLU A 32 -20.29 6.26 -7.80
N TRP A 33 -20.41 6.27 -6.47
CA TRP A 33 -21.12 5.24 -5.73
C TRP A 33 -22.53 5.64 -5.28
N CYS A 34 -22.69 6.86 -4.77
CA CYS A 34 -23.98 7.32 -4.24
C CYS A 34 -24.64 8.44 -5.06
N GLY A 35 -23.99 8.92 -6.13
CA GLY A 35 -24.52 9.99 -6.98
C GLY A 35 -24.57 11.38 -6.35
N ALA A 36 -24.14 11.55 -5.10
CA ALA A 36 -24.18 12.84 -4.41
C ALA A 36 -23.34 13.91 -5.13
N GLU A 37 -23.90 15.09 -5.31
CA GLU A 37 -23.27 16.19 -6.03
C GLU A 37 -22.23 16.90 -5.17
N ASN A 38 -21.10 17.28 -5.78
CA ASN A 38 -20.04 17.98 -5.08
C ASN A 38 -20.49 19.36 -4.57
N TYR A 39 -20.01 19.76 -3.39
CA TYR A 39 -20.30 21.01 -2.69
C TYR A 39 -21.75 21.22 -2.22
N LYS A 40 -22.68 20.33 -2.56
CA LYS A 40 -24.05 20.33 -2.06
C LYS A 40 -24.16 19.56 -0.74
N PRO A 41 -25.22 19.77 0.06
CA PRO A 41 -25.52 18.90 1.20
C PRO A 41 -25.78 17.47 0.71
N HIS A 42 -25.25 16.49 1.43
CA HIS A 42 -25.47 15.08 1.11
C HIS A 42 -26.93 14.71 1.41
N PRO A 43 -27.64 14.00 0.52
CA PRO A 43 -29.08 13.72 0.68
C PRO A 43 -29.42 12.95 1.97
N ILE A 44 -28.52 12.08 2.42
CA ILE A 44 -28.71 11.26 3.62
C ILE A 44 -28.17 11.91 4.90
N THR A 45 -26.98 12.51 4.87
CA THR A 45 -26.27 12.95 6.09
C THR A 45 -26.36 14.46 6.33
N GLY A 46 -26.85 15.25 5.37
CA GLY A 46 -26.89 16.71 5.44
C GLY A 46 -25.52 17.41 5.36
N SER A 47 -24.43 16.71 5.66
CA SER A 47 -23.06 17.23 5.58
C SER A 47 -22.68 17.68 4.16
N LYS A 48 -21.87 18.74 4.05
CA LYS A 48 -21.33 19.20 2.76
C LYS A 48 -20.52 18.09 2.07
N VAL A 49 -20.90 17.76 0.85
CA VAL A 49 -20.21 16.79 0.02
C VAL A 49 -18.92 17.41 -0.50
N ILE A 50 -17.80 16.76 -0.25
CA ILE A 50 -16.52 17.04 -0.92
C ILE A 50 -16.10 15.78 -1.66
N LEU A 51 -15.85 15.91 -2.96
CA LEU A 51 -15.34 14.80 -3.77
C LEU A 51 -13.82 14.70 -3.67
N THR A 52 -13.39 13.47 -3.39
CA THR A 52 -11.98 13.07 -3.33
C THR A 52 -11.75 11.86 -4.22
N THR A 53 -10.52 11.70 -4.70
CA THR A 53 -10.13 10.53 -5.49
C THR A 53 -9.64 9.44 -4.53
N ALA A 54 -10.19 8.23 -4.65
CA ALA A 54 -9.86 7.07 -3.83
C ALA A 54 -9.34 5.92 -4.71
N HIS A 55 -8.45 5.10 -4.16
CA HIS A 55 -8.00 3.85 -4.78
C HIS A 55 -8.94 2.71 -4.37
N VAL A 56 -9.52 2.00 -5.33
CA VAL A 56 -10.60 1.01 -5.12
C VAL A 56 -10.05 -0.39 -4.88
N TYR A 57 -9.11 -0.86 -5.70
CA TYR A 57 -8.59 -2.23 -5.66
C TYR A 57 -7.18 -2.29 -5.08
N ASP A 58 -6.25 -1.52 -5.64
CA ASP A 58 -4.86 -1.45 -5.17
C ASP A 58 -4.62 -0.12 -4.45
N HIS A 59 -4.43 -0.18 -3.13
CA HIS A 59 -4.26 1.00 -2.29
C HIS A 59 -2.85 1.60 -2.31
N ARG A 60 -1.92 1.06 -3.10
CA ARG A 60 -0.59 1.63 -3.27
C ARG A 60 -0.66 2.99 -3.97
N PRO A 61 0.02 4.04 -3.48
CA PRO A 61 0.12 5.34 -4.14
C PRO A 61 0.56 5.31 -5.61
N GLU A 62 1.37 4.31 -5.97
CA GLU A 62 1.89 4.12 -7.33
C GLU A 62 0.82 3.59 -8.29
N ALA A 63 -0.18 2.88 -7.78
CA ALA A 63 -1.24 2.23 -8.55
C ALA A 63 -2.33 3.20 -9.01
N ALA A 64 -1.93 4.35 -9.55
CA ALA A 64 -2.81 5.45 -9.94
C ALA A 64 -3.42 5.28 -11.35
N SER A 65 -3.68 4.04 -11.79
CA SER A 65 -4.40 3.78 -13.04
C SER A 65 -5.82 4.33 -12.97
N LEU A 66 -6.33 4.89 -14.06
CA LEU A 66 -7.69 5.46 -14.10
C LEU A 66 -8.77 4.44 -13.71
N LEU A 67 -8.54 3.15 -14.00
CA LEU A 67 -9.47 2.07 -13.64
C LEU A 67 -9.48 1.77 -12.14
N ASN A 68 -8.36 2.00 -11.44
CA ASN A 68 -8.25 1.76 -10.00
C ASN A 68 -8.73 2.96 -9.17
N LEU A 69 -8.91 4.12 -9.80
CA LEU A 69 -9.31 5.33 -9.10
C LEU A 69 -10.81 5.56 -9.23
N ALA A 70 -11.44 6.07 -8.17
CA ALA A 70 -12.85 6.48 -8.17
C ALA A 70 -13.04 7.86 -7.52
N ALA A 71 -14.04 8.61 -7.97
CA ALA A 71 -14.47 9.86 -7.33
C ALA A 71 -15.52 9.56 -6.26
N LEU A 72 -15.13 9.66 -4.98
CA LEU A 72 -15.98 9.36 -3.85
C LEU A 72 -16.23 10.60 -2.99
N CYS A 73 -17.47 10.73 -2.51
CA CYS A 73 -17.81 11.70 -1.46
C CYS A 73 -17.19 11.30 -0.12
N ASN A 74 -17.05 12.25 0.80
CA ASN A 74 -16.54 12.01 2.15
C ASN A 74 -17.16 10.79 2.84
N ARG A 75 -18.49 10.61 2.76
CA ARG A 75 -19.20 9.47 3.36
C ARG A 75 -18.77 8.14 2.75
N CYS A 76 -18.86 8.01 1.42
CA CYS A 76 -18.50 6.78 0.71
C CYS A 76 -17.01 6.44 0.87
N HIS A 77 -16.15 7.46 0.83
CA HIS A 77 -14.72 7.28 1.01
C HIS A 77 -14.36 6.81 2.42
N LEU A 78 -14.93 7.43 3.47
CA LEU A 78 -14.72 6.99 4.85
C LEU A 78 -15.29 5.60 5.14
N ASN A 79 -16.39 5.22 4.46
CA ASN A 79 -16.94 3.88 4.55
C ASN A 79 -16.00 2.85 3.92
N HIS A 80 -15.43 3.15 2.75
CA HIS A 80 -14.42 2.30 2.09
C HIS A 80 -13.17 2.10 2.96
N ASP A 81 -12.66 3.19 3.55
CA ASP A 81 -11.47 3.14 4.39
C ASP A 81 -11.73 2.63 5.82
N ARG A 82 -12.98 2.28 6.18
CA ARG A 82 -13.39 2.00 7.57
C ARG A 82 -12.55 0.90 8.20
N GLU A 83 -12.42 -0.24 7.54
CA GLU A 83 -11.68 -1.39 8.09
C GLU A 83 -10.20 -1.08 8.26
N LYS A 84 -9.59 -0.47 7.25
CA LYS A 84 -8.19 -0.03 7.31
C LYS A 84 -7.98 0.95 8.46
N HIS A 85 -8.90 1.89 8.67
CA HIS A 85 -8.84 2.81 9.79
C HIS A 85 -9.03 2.09 11.14
N GLN A 86 -9.89 1.08 11.23
CA GLN A 86 -10.04 0.26 12.44
C GLN A 86 -8.73 -0.48 12.78
N ARG A 87 -8.13 -1.18 11.81
CA ARG A 87 -6.85 -1.89 11.98
C ARG A 87 -5.73 -0.94 12.39
N ASN A 88 -5.59 0.19 11.69
CA ASN A 88 -4.56 1.19 12.01
C ASN A 88 -4.76 1.80 13.40
N ARG A 89 -6.01 2.02 13.85
CA ARG A 89 -6.27 2.49 15.21
C ARG A 89 -5.82 1.47 16.24
N GLN A 90 -6.05 0.18 16.02
CA GLN A 90 -5.59 -0.87 16.93
C GLN A 90 -4.06 -0.95 16.98
N ILE A 91 -3.40 -0.97 15.82
CA ILE A 91 -1.92 -1.00 15.73
C ILE A 91 -1.31 0.22 16.42
N ASN A 92 -1.85 1.42 16.16
CA ASN A 92 -1.33 2.63 16.79
C ASN A 92 -1.57 2.66 18.30
N ARG A 93 -2.69 2.09 18.80
CA ARG A 93 -2.91 1.94 20.25
C ARG A 93 -1.84 1.04 20.88
N LEU A 94 -1.57 -0.12 20.28
CA LEU A 94 -0.55 -1.05 20.76
C LEU A 94 0.85 -0.39 20.77
N ARG A 95 1.25 0.23 19.65
CA ARG A 95 2.53 0.95 19.55
C ARG A 95 2.67 2.08 20.58
N ASN A 96 1.59 2.81 20.83
CA ASN A 96 1.61 3.88 21.83
C ASN A 96 1.71 3.33 23.25
N ALA A 97 1.07 2.19 23.55
CA ALA A 97 1.19 1.51 24.85
C ALA A 97 2.62 1.00 25.08
N GLU A 98 3.23 0.35 24.07
CA GLU A 98 4.63 -0.08 24.09
C GLU A 98 5.58 1.11 24.34
N THR A 99 5.40 2.21 23.61
CA THR A 99 6.22 3.43 23.77
C THR A 99 6.03 4.06 25.15
N ALA A 100 4.84 3.95 25.75
CA ALA A 100 4.54 4.44 27.09
C ALA A 100 5.06 3.51 28.21
N GLY A 101 5.80 2.44 27.88
CA GLY A 101 6.32 1.48 28.85
C GLY A 101 5.29 0.48 29.38
N GLN A 102 4.09 0.46 28.80
CA GLN A 102 3.07 -0.56 29.08
C GLN A 102 3.28 -1.73 28.12
N MET A 103 4.14 -2.69 28.52
CA MET A 103 4.27 -3.95 27.79
C MET A 103 2.94 -4.70 27.79
N SER A 104 2.50 -5.12 26.61
CA SER A 104 1.37 -6.04 26.45
C SER A 104 1.70 -7.37 27.14
N LEU A 105 0.91 -7.77 28.14
CA LEU A 105 1.06 -9.06 28.84
C LEU A 105 0.67 -10.27 27.96
N PHE A 106 -0.06 -10.03 26.86
CA PHE A 106 -0.43 -11.06 25.90
C PHE A 106 0.40 -10.89 24.62
N SER A 107 1.34 -11.81 24.39
CA SER A 107 1.92 -12.04 23.06
C SER A 107 0.80 -12.24 22.05
N LEU A 108 0.97 -11.69 20.86
CA LEU A 108 0.14 -12.01 19.70
C LEU A 108 0.16 -13.55 19.52
N PRO A 109 -0.97 -14.21 19.24
CA PRO A 109 -0.95 -15.63 18.88
C PRO A 109 -0.16 -15.77 17.57
N GLY A 110 1.08 -16.24 17.69
CA GLY A 110 2.04 -16.29 16.58
C GLY A 110 3.47 -16.66 16.99
N GLU A 111 3.83 -16.62 18.28
CA GLU A 111 5.11 -17.14 18.78
C GLU A 111 4.97 -18.59 19.26
N CYS A 112 4.50 -19.45 18.36
CA CYS A 112 4.79 -20.88 18.41
C CYS A 112 5.36 -21.26 17.05
N ALA A 113 6.60 -20.85 16.78
CA ALA A 113 7.37 -21.34 15.63
C ALA A 113 8.77 -21.75 16.10
N GLY A 114 8.83 -22.91 16.77
CA GLY A 114 9.80 -23.89 16.31
C GLY A 114 9.48 -24.20 14.85
N TRP A 115 10.50 -24.41 14.03
CA TRP A 115 10.52 -24.42 12.56
C TRP A 115 10.92 -23.08 11.94
N GLY A 116 12.24 -22.93 11.78
CA GLY A 116 12.88 -21.81 11.12
C GLY A 116 12.44 -21.65 9.68
N LEU A 117 12.14 -20.40 9.32
CA LEU A 117 12.09 -19.93 7.95
C LEU A 117 13.34 -19.08 7.71
N GLN A 118 14.24 -19.60 6.87
CA GLN A 118 15.43 -18.90 6.41
C GLN A 118 15.03 -17.68 5.58
N ASN A 119 15.61 -16.52 5.89
CA ASN A 119 15.46 -15.27 5.13
C ASN A 119 16.29 -15.34 3.82
N PRO A 120 15.70 -15.21 2.62
CA PRO A 120 16.45 -15.34 1.37
C PRO A 120 17.04 -14.01 0.85
N LYS A 121 17.60 -13.15 1.71
CA LYS A 121 18.15 -11.83 1.28
C LYS A 121 19.56 -11.48 1.76
N GLU A 122 20.35 -12.45 2.19
CA GLU A 122 21.75 -12.23 2.61
C GLU A 122 22.82 -12.97 1.80
N GLU A 123 22.52 -13.41 0.57
CA GLU A 123 23.53 -14.04 -0.32
C GLU A 123 24.00 -13.12 -1.44
N LYS A 124 24.55 -11.94 -1.15
CA LYS A 124 25.43 -11.24 -2.11
C LYS A 124 26.49 -10.43 -1.38
N LYS A 125 27.60 -11.09 -1.04
CA LYS A 125 28.99 -10.56 -1.02
C LYS A 125 29.93 -11.59 -0.38
N ILE A 126 30.36 -12.60 -1.14
CA ILE A 126 31.70 -13.18 -0.93
C ILE A 126 32.36 -13.28 -2.31
N GLY A 127 33.56 -12.72 -2.37
CA GLY A 127 34.25 -12.28 -3.58
C GLY A 127 34.65 -13.38 -4.55
N ALA A 128 34.82 -12.92 -5.79
CA ALA A 128 35.64 -13.52 -6.81
C ALA A 128 37.06 -13.79 -6.29
N GLY A 129 37.57 -15.01 -6.54
CA GLY A 129 38.89 -15.43 -6.09
C GLY A 129 39.33 -16.78 -6.65
N LEU A 130 39.46 -16.84 -7.98
CA LEU A 130 40.49 -17.59 -8.72
C LEU A 130 40.81 -19.03 -8.24
N LEU A 131 40.18 -20.05 -8.84
CA LEU A 131 40.78 -21.40 -8.92
C LEU A 131 41.09 -21.76 -10.38
N ARG A 132 42.38 -21.87 -10.63
CA ARG A 132 43.04 -22.16 -11.91
C ARG A 132 42.73 -23.61 -12.32
N LEU A 133 42.07 -23.80 -13.46
CA LEU A 133 41.91 -25.09 -14.12
C LEU A 133 43.30 -25.62 -14.54
N ARG A 134 43.72 -26.76 -13.97
CA ARG A 134 44.70 -27.64 -14.61
C ARG A 134 43.95 -28.82 -15.21
N SER A 135 43.80 -28.79 -16.53
CA SER A 135 43.43 -29.92 -17.35
C SER A 135 44.61 -30.90 -17.43
N MET A 136 44.39 -32.16 -17.04
CA MET A 136 45.19 -33.27 -17.53
C MET A 136 44.23 -34.37 -17.96
N SER A 137 43.94 -34.38 -19.26
CA SER A 137 43.21 -35.42 -19.95
C SER A 137 43.97 -36.74 -19.83
N ARG A 138 43.31 -37.77 -19.29
CA ARG A 138 43.63 -39.17 -19.58
C ARG A 138 43.03 -39.50 -20.95
N ALA A 139 43.88 -39.75 -21.94
CA ALA A 139 43.53 -40.51 -23.13
C ALA A 139 44.42 -41.76 -23.14
N GLY A 140 43.78 -42.93 -23.08
CA GLY A 140 44.41 -44.22 -23.34
C GLY A 140 43.94 -44.75 -24.70
N GLY A 141 44.86 -45.42 -25.41
CA GLY A 141 44.68 -46.16 -26.65
C GLY A 141 46.07 -46.37 -27.27
N PHE A 142 46.66 -47.59 -27.26
CA PHE A 142 46.49 -48.62 -28.30
C PHE A 142 46.52 -47.94 -29.69
N TYR A 143 47.53 -48.08 -30.56
CA TYR A 143 48.31 -49.24 -30.98
C TYR A 143 49.71 -48.79 -31.44
#